data_AF-A0A7V5I6P2-F1
#
_entry.id   AF-A0A7V5I6P2-F1
#
_cell.length_a   1.000
_cell.length_b   1.000
_cell.length_c   1.000
_cell.angle_alpha   90.00
_cell.angle_beta   90.00
_cell.angle_gamma   90.00
#
_symmetry.space_group_name_H-M   'P 1'
#
loop_
_entity.id
_entity.type
_entity.pdbx_description
1 polymer ?
#
loop_
_entity_poly.entity_id
_entity_poly.type
_entity_poly.pdbx_seq_one_letter_code
_entity_poly.pdbx_strand_id
1 'polypeptide(L)'
;MPYFHGGTSEVLQPRASALDEPLPHGSTARGRAPSSCTRLPVVYASEHLLVVDKPADMRMSGAAFTSTVESLAQKQISERGSALAERVQPTGWHRVGHLRAPLPPPKIRMIHQLDYATSGVLLLGLQRRATAQITAAFRKREIRKRYLAIVHGHVVPGDANAHFWIDAPLVEYADDFRVRLATVDDHTAHASTEDSRNSSDTGEIKRDPGCACRAGSVSRKSSTGIRGFAESRVTDSYCAVPECDGDRHHADAIKLRPCRQLQPAPTATTKKILSALTLGTVLGIGSYQDLPASLLELRPVTGRRHQLRVHLWCVGHGIVGDATYPTLPDEDERFSRMMLHAAELELPAYLQHRLQLPGRFVAPTPPAMAAFQGAVLKSSSSDVWDHETEGKLGHHL
;
A
#
# COMPACT_ATOMS: atom_id res chain seq x y z
N MET A 1 40.38 30.97 -70.98
CA MET A 1 39.07 31.54 -71.42
C MET A 1 38.09 30.39 -71.59
N PRO A 2 36.80 30.51 -71.24
CA PRO A 2 36.33 30.81 -69.88
C PRO A 2 35.16 29.90 -69.37
N TYR A 3 35.01 29.79 -68.03
CA TYR A 3 33.73 29.78 -67.26
C TYR A 3 32.75 28.57 -67.33
N PHE A 4 32.49 27.90 -66.19
CA PHE A 4 31.24 27.88 -65.35
C PHE A 4 30.00 27.20 -65.99
N HIS A 5 29.18 26.35 -65.34
CA HIS A 5 28.91 25.97 -63.93
C HIS A 5 28.95 24.42 -63.75
N GLY A 6 28.70 23.75 -62.60
CA GLY A 6 28.45 24.14 -61.19
C GLY A 6 28.27 22.87 -60.33
N GLY A 7 28.80 22.85 -59.09
CA GLY A 7 28.85 21.64 -58.25
C GLY A 7 28.02 21.72 -56.98
N THR A 8 27.21 20.68 -56.71
CA THR A 8 26.50 20.48 -55.44
C THR A 8 27.45 19.92 -54.39
N SER A 9 27.47 20.55 -53.20
CA SER A 9 28.34 20.12 -52.09
C SER A 9 27.73 18.95 -51.34
N GLU A 10 28.36 17.77 -51.44
CA GLU A 10 28.00 16.58 -50.66
C GLU A 10 28.94 16.51 -49.44
N VAL A 11 28.41 16.84 -48.26
CA VAL A 11 29.21 16.92 -47.02
C VAL A 11 29.36 15.53 -46.41
N LEU A 12 30.60 15.03 -46.43
CA LEU A 12 31.01 13.82 -45.71
C LEU A 12 30.77 14.00 -44.20
N GLN A 13 30.04 13.08 -43.55
CA GLN A 13 30.03 12.94 -42.09
C GLN A 13 30.59 11.58 -41.67
N PRO A 14 31.56 11.53 -40.73
CA PRO A 14 32.10 10.28 -40.21
C PRO A 14 31.20 9.66 -39.13
N ARG A 15 31.17 8.33 -39.05
CA ARG A 15 30.58 7.58 -37.94
C ARG A 15 31.43 7.72 -36.67
N ALA A 16 30.81 8.01 -35.51
CA ALA A 16 31.18 7.40 -34.23
C ALA A 16 30.19 7.73 -33.07
N SER A 17 30.10 6.78 -32.13
CA SER A 17 29.63 6.91 -30.74
C SER A 17 28.12 7.01 -30.46
N ALA A 18 27.76 6.62 -29.23
CA ALA A 18 26.42 6.21 -28.84
C ALA A 18 25.72 7.23 -27.93
N LEU A 19 24.54 7.68 -28.38
CA LEU A 19 23.37 8.23 -27.67
C LEU A 19 22.18 7.91 -28.61
N ASP A 20 20.96 7.56 -28.21
CA ASP A 20 20.21 7.78 -26.96
C ASP A 20 19.40 6.52 -26.57
N GLU A 21 19.25 6.26 -25.27
CA GLU A 21 18.06 5.56 -24.77
C GLU A 21 16.93 6.59 -24.57
N PRO A 22 15.68 6.30 -25.01
CA PRO A 22 14.56 7.21 -24.79
C PRO A 22 14.14 7.19 -23.30
N LEU A 23 14.59 8.19 -22.55
CA LEU A 23 14.09 8.46 -21.20
C LEU A 23 12.56 8.69 -21.25
N PRO A 24 11.76 8.04 -20.39
CA PRO A 24 10.31 8.21 -20.39
C PRO A 24 9.94 9.63 -19.97
N HIS A 25 9.20 10.32 -20.85
CA HIS A 25 8.78 11.71 -20.63
C HIS A 25 7.95 11.88 -19.35
N GLY A 26 8.24 12.93 -18.57
CA GLY A 26 7.28 13.44 -17.58
C GLY A 26 7.73 13.66 -16.13
N SER A 27 9.03 13.71 -15.80
CA SER A 27 9.52 14.38 -14.58
C SER A 27 11.05 14.51 -14.57
N THR A 28 11.57 15.58 -13.97
CA THR A 28 12.95 15.65 -13.49
C THR A 28 13.11 14.74 -12.26
N ALA A 29 13.22 13.44 -12.52
CA ALA A 29 13.19 12.40 -11.50
C ALA A 29 14.45 12.40 -10.61
N ARG A 30 14.44 13.25 -9.58
CA ARG A 30 14.87 12.81 -8.24
C ARG A 30 14.07 11.55 -7.93
N GLY A 31 14.76 10.41 -7.81
CA GLY A 31 14.11 9.14 -7.58
C GLY A 31 15.09 8.13 -7.02
N ARG A 32 14.71 7.53 -5.88
CA ARG A 32 15.48 6.49 -5.20
C ARG A 32 15.84 5.32 -6.14
N ALA A 33 17.09 4.86 -6.04
CA ALA A 33 17.57 3.69 -6.79
C ALA A 33 16.70 2.45 -6.54
N PRO A 34 16.43 1.62 -7.56
CA PRO A 34 15.67 0.39 -7.40
C PRO A 34 16.40 -0.63 -6.53
N SER A 35 15.64 -1.57 -5.97
CA SER A 35 16.17 -2.65 -5.13
C SER A 35 17.28 -3.44 -5.82
N SER A 36 18.44 -3.54 -5.16
CA SER A 36 19.57 -4.38 -5.58
C SER A 36 19.38 -5.88 -5.29
N CYS A 37 18.19 -6.29 -4.83
CA CYS A 37 17.88 -7.67 -4.50
C CYS A 37 18.01 -8.59 -5.73
N THR A 38 18.89 -9.59 -5.61
CA THR A 38 19.16 -10.62 -6.63
C THR A 38 18.46 -11.95 -6.37
N ARG A 39 17.90 -12.14 -5.17
CA ARG A 39 17.22 -13.36 -4.72
C ARG A 39 16.15 -13.01 -3.68
N LEU A 40 14.89 -13.29 -3.98
CA LEU A 40 13.76 -13.03 -3.10
C LEU A 40 13.83 -13.93 -1.85
N PRO A 41 13.70 -13.37 -0.63
CA PRO A 41 13.50 -14.16 0.58
C PRO A 41 12.19 -14.96 0.49
N VAL A 42 12.26 -16.26 0.74
CA VAL A 42 11.10 -17.17 0.69
C VAL A 42 10.54 -17.35 2.11
N VAL A 43 9.29 -16.93 2.30
CA VAL A 43 8.52 -17.12 3.54
C VAL A 43 7.91 -18.53 3.58
N TYR A 44 7.39 -19.01 2.44
CA TYR A 44 6.80 -20.34 2.32
C TYR A 44 6.85 -20.83 0.86
N ALA A 45 6.92 -22.15 0.66
CA ALA A 45 6.86 -22.77 -0.66
C ALA A 45 6.22 -24.17 -0.58
N SER A 46 5.32 -24.45 -1.53
CA SER A 46 4.66 -25.74 -1.81
C SER A 46 4.39 -25.89 -3.31
N GLU A 47 3.81 -27.00 -3.77
CA GLU A 47 3.39 -27.17 -5.17
C GLU A 47 2.30 -26.17 -5.63
N HIS A 48 1.54 -25.60 -4.68
CA HIS A 48 0.43 -24.71 -4.98
C HIS A 48 0.85 -23.23 -5.07
N LEU A 49 1.76 -22.83 -4.17
CA LEU A 49 1.99 -21.45 -3.78
C LEU A 49 3.45 -21.22 -3.38
N LEU A 50 4.04 -20.16 -3.91
CA LEU A 50 5.27 -19.55 -3.41
C LEU A 50 4.89 -18.26 -2.68
N VAL A 51 5.43 -18.06 -1.47
CA VAL A 51 5.26 -16.84 -0.69
C VAL A 51 6.63 -16.24 -0.43
N VAL A 52 6.77 -14.96 -0.77
CA VAL A 52 8.01 -14.21 -0.64
C VAL A 52 7.81 -12.98 0.22
N ASP A 53 8.89 -12.51 0.84
CA ASP A 53 8.97 -11.14 1.36
C ASP A 53 9.46 -10.24 0.22
N LYS A 54 8.58 -9.39 -0.31
CA LYS A 54 8.93 -8.47 -1.38
C LYS A 54 9.77 -7.33 -0.80
N PRO A 55 10.99 -7.06 -1.31
CA PRO A 55 11.71 -5.87 -0.92
C PRO A 55 10.96 -4.59 -1.34
N ALA A 56 11.22 -3.50 -0.64
CA ALA A 56 10.83 -2.16 -1.10
C ALA A 56 11.53 -1.83 -2.43
N ASP A 57 10.94 -0.89 -3.17
CA ASP A 57 11.46 -0.35 -4.42
C ASP A 57 11.79 -1.44 -5.47
N MET A 58 10.91 -2.45 -5.56
CA MET A 58 10.98 -3.53 -6.54
C MET A 58 9.66 -3.67 -7.30
N ARG A 59 9.76 -3.76 -8.63
CA ARG A 59 8.64 -3.95 -9.55
C ARG A 59 8.10 -5.38 -9.49
N MET A 60 6.79 -5.52 -9.61
CA MET A 60 6.11 -6.81 -9.62
C MET A 60 6.48 -7.65 -10.86
N SER A 61 6.43 -7.03 -12.04
CA SER A 61 6.66 -7.66 -13.34
C SER A 61 6.97 -6.60 -14.40
N GLY A 62 7.26 -7.06 -15.64
CA GLY A 62 7.42 -6.23 -16.83
C GLY A 62 8.68 -6.59 -17.62
N ALA A 63 8.52 -6.96 -18.89
CA ALA A 63 9.61 -7.48 -19.73
C ALA A 63 10.73 -6.45 -20.01
N ALA A 64 10.46 -5.15 -19.88
CA ALA A 64 11.44 -4.08 -20.00
C ALA A 64 12.39 -3.93 -18.79
N PHE A 65 12.20 -4.72 -17.72
CA PHE A 65 12.97 -4.60 -16.48
C PHE A 65 13.76 -5.88 -16.19
N THR A 66 15.06 -5.74 -15.92
CA THR A 66 15.99 -6.85 -15.66
C THR A 66 15.71 -7.58 -14.35
N SER A 67 15.30 -6.85 -13.31
CA SER A 67 14.97 -7.40 -11.99
C SER A 67 13.53 -7.04 -11.58
N THR A 68 12.69 -8.06 -11.45
CA THR A 68 11.30 -7.96 -11.00
C THR A 68 10.97 -9.14 -10.11
N VAL A 69 9.89 -9.06 -9.33
CA VAL A 69 9.43 -10.20 -8.53
C VAL A 69 9.15 -11.42 -9.42
N GLU A 70 8.44 -11.24 -10.53
CA GLU A 70 8.13 -12.34 -11.46
C GLU A 70 9.41 -12.99 -12.02
N SER A 71 10.37 -12.18 -12.51
CA SER A 71 11.60 -12.71 -13.13
C SER A 71 12.53 -13.37 -12.11
N LEU A 72 12.70 -12.79 -10.91
CA LEU A 72 13.50 -13.39 -9.84
C LEU A 72 12.85 -14.67 -9.29
N ALA A 73 11.55 -14.66 -9.02
CA ALA A 73 10.82 -15.84 -8.54
C ALA A 73 10.91 -16.97 -9.57
N GLN A 74 10.65 -16.68 -10.86
CA GLN A 74 10.72 -17.67 -11.93
C GLN A 74 12.13 -18.24 -12.09
N LYS A 75 13.18 -17.40 -11.95
CA LYS A 75 14.58 -17.86 -11.94
C LYS A 75 14.83 -18.81 -10.77
N GLN A 76 14.51 -18.39 -9.54
CA GLN A 76 14.75 -19.17 -8.32
C GLN A 76 14.06 -20.54 -8.32
N ILE A 77 12.83 -20.65 -8.82
CA ILE A 77 12.14 -21.95 -8.90
C ILE A 77 12.65 -22.84 -10.05
N SER A 78 13.44 -22.27 -10.98
CA SER A 78 14.04 -23.00 -12.09
C SER A 78 15.50 -23.41 -11.81
N GLU A 79 16.07 -23.02 -10.67
CA GLU A 79 17.39 -23.43 -10.18
C GLU A 79 17.36 -24.94 -9.83
N ARG A 80 17.67 -25.79 -10.83
CA ARG A 80 17.71 -27.26 -10.67
C ARG A 80 18.64 -27.67 -9.52
N GLY A 81 18.20 -28.65 -8.71
CA GLY A 81 18.93 -29.11 -7.53
C GLY A 81 18.92 -28.13 -6.35
N SER A 82 18.17 -27.03 -6.43
CA SER A 82 17.88 -26.21 -5.25
C SER A 82 16.71 -26.79 -4.46
N ALA A 83 16.82 -26.76 -3.12
CA ALA A 83 15.74 -27.16 -2.22
C ALA A 83 14.43 -26.37 -2.42
N LEU A 84 14.50 -25.16 -3.03
CA LEU A 84 13.30 -24.43 -3.43
C LEU A 84 12.64 -25.08 -4.64
N ALA A 85 13.40 -25.35 -5.71
CA ALA A 85 12.89 -25.98 -6.92
C ALA A 85 12.23 -27.34 -6.60
N GLU A 86 12.84 -28.15 -5.74
CA GLU A 86 12.29 -29.42 -5.27
C GLU A 86 10.94 -29.26 -4.55
N ARG A 87 10.80 -28.24 -3.68
CA ARG A 87 9.57 -27.97 -2.92
C ARG A 87 8.40 -27.45 -3.76
N VAL A 88 8.68 -26.82 -4.89
CA VAL A 88 7.67 -26.26 -5.81
C VAL A 88 7.47 -27.10 -7.08
N GLN A 89 8.23 -28.18 -7.22
CA GLN A 89 8.19 -29.06 -8.37
C GLN A 89 6.81 -29.72 -8.48
N PRO A 90 6.03 -29.49 -9.56
CA PRO A 90 4.76 -30.18 -9.75
C PRO A 90 4.95 -31.68 -9.86
N THR A 91 4.08 -32.43 -9.19
CA THR A 91 4.06 -33.89 -9.21
C THR A 91 3.67 -34.39 -10.61
N GLY A 92 4.49 -35.28 -11.17
CA GLY A 92 4.19 -35.95 -12.43
C GLY A 92 5.32 -35.86 -13.47
N TRP A 93 5.03 -36.44 -14.63
CA TRP A 93 5.99 -36.66 -15.71
C TRP A 93 5.40 -36.21 -17.04
N HIS A 94 6.24 -35.65 -17.90
CA HIS A 94 5.91 -35.41 -19.31
C HIS A 94 6.78 -36.29 -20.22
N ARG A 95 6.33 -36.46 -21.47
CA ARG A 95 7.04 -37.23 -22.47
C ARG A 95 8.00 -36.31 -23.23
N VAL A 96 9.26 -36.73 -23.37
CA VAL A 96 10.29 -36.07 -24.18
C VAL A 96 10.78 -37.10 -25.20
N GLY A 97 10.22 -37.05 -26.41
CA GLY A 97 10.41 -38.12 -27.41
C GLY A 97 9.85 -39.45 -26.92
N HIS A 98 10.73 -40.42 -26.66
CA HIS A 98 10.37 -41.72 -26.05
C HIS A 98 10.62 -41.79 -24.54
N LEU A 99 11.30 -40.78 -23.96
CA LEU A 99 11.66 -40.74 -22.54
C LEU A 99 10.57 -40.10 -21.69
N ARG A 100 10.57 -40.41 -20.39
CA ARG A 100 9.81 -39.66 -19.37
C ARG A 100 10.76 -38.72 -18.64
N ALA A 101 10.38 -37.45 -18.51
CA ALA A 101 11.08 -36.46 -17.72
C ALA A 101 10.12 -35.84 -16.68
N PRO A 102 10.60 -35.39 -15.51
CA PRO A 102 9.77 -34.65 -14.56
C PRO A 102 9.12 -33.44 -15.25
N LEU A 103 7.93 -33.05 -14.82
CA LEU A 103 7.28 -31.84 -15.36
C LEU A 103 8.23 -30.61 -15.27
N PRO A 104 8.18 -29.67 -16.23
CA PRO A 104 8.98 -28.45 -16.12
C PRO A 104 8.58 -27.62 -14.89
N PRO A 105 9.46 -26.72 -14.39
CA PRO A 105 9.12 -25.78 -13.32
C PRO A 105 7.82 -25.03 -13.63
N PRO A 106 6.97 -24.77 -12.62
CA PRO A 106 5.70 -24.12 -12.84
C PRO A 106 5.92 -22.66 -13.28
N LYS A 107 5.00 -22.13 -14.10
CA LYS A 107 5.00 -20.69 -14.43
C LYS A 107 4.39 -19.90 -13.27
N ILE A 108 5.10 -18.88 -12.79
CA ILE A 108 4.62 -17.91 -11.79
C ILE A 108 3.32 -17.24 -12.27
N ARG A 109 2.39 -17.01 -11.33
CA ARG A 109 1.12 -16.31 -11.57
C ARG A 109 0.87 -15.29 -10.45
N MET A 110 0.57 -14.06 -10.84
CA MET A 110 0.23 -13.01 -9.87
C MET A 110 -1.15 -13.28 -9.27
N ILE A 111 -1.20 -13.53 -7.96
CA ILE A 111 -2.47 -13.68 -7.21
C ILE A 111 -3.01 -12.31 -6.79
N HIS A 112 -2.12 -11.47 -6.28
CA HIS A 112 -2.32 -10.07 -5.89
C HIS A 112 -1.05 -9.26 -6.19
N GLN A 113 -1.02 -7.98 -5.83
CA GLN A 113 0.11 -7.08 -6.05
C GLN A 113 0.34 -6.18 -4.84
N LEU A 114 1.58 -5.69 -4.71
CA LEU A 114 1.97 -4.61 -3.82
C LEU A 114 2.50 -3.45 -4.67
N ASP A 115 2.37 -2.21 -4.18
CA ASP A 115 3.02 -1.07 -4.84
C ASP A 115 4.54 -1.26 -4.91
N TYR A 116 5.19 -0.60 -5.88
CA TYR A 116 6.64 -0.63 -6.09
C TYR A 116 7.44 -0.44 -4.78
N ALA A 117 7.17 0.66 -4.06
CA ALA A 117 7.86 1.04 -2.83
C ALA A 117 7.42 0.25 -1.58
N THR A 118 6.28 -0.45 -1.63
CA THR A 118 5.77 -1.23 -0.49
C THR A 118 6.57 -2.52 -0.33
N SER A 119 7.00 -2.83 0.89
CA SER A 119 7.65 -4.12 1.22
C SER A 119 6.65 -5.16 1.75
N GLY A 120 7.07 -6.41 1.91
CA GLY A 120 6.35 -7.40 2.72
C GLY A 120 5.75 -8.58 1.96
N VAL A 121 4.89 -9.33 2.66
CA VAL A 121 4.42 -10.65 2.23
C VAL A 121 3.62 -10.60 0.92
N LEU A 122 3.98 -11.49 0.00
CA LEU A 122 3.38 -11.58 -1.33
C LEU A 122 3.17 -13.05 -1.74
N LEU A 123 1.98 -13.34 -2.27
CA LEU A 123 1.58 -14.67 -2.73
C LEU A 123 1.72 -14.77 -4.26
N LEU A 124 2.49 -15.76 -4.70
CA LEU A 124 2.72 -16.10 -6.10
C LEU A 124 2.17 -17.50 -6.39
N GLY A 125 1.19 -17.58 -7.28
CA GLY A 125 0.54 -18.83 -7.65
C GLY A 125 1.40 -19.68 -8.56
N LEU A 126 1.46 -20.99 -8.28
CA LEU A 126 2.19 -21.96 -9.08
C LEU A 126 1.19 -22.86 -9.82
N GLN A 127 0.28 -23.48 -9.05
CA GLN A 127 -0.78 -24.34 -9.59
C GLN A 127 -2.00 -23.50 -10.01
N ARG A 128 -2.52 -23.73 -11.23
CA ARG A 128 -3.62 -22.93 -11.81
C ARG A 128 -4.90 -22.95 -10.97
N ARG A 129 -5.27 -24.11 -10.39
CA ARG A 129 -6.48 -24.27 -9.57
C ARG A 129 -6.37 -23.50 -8.25
N ALA A 130 -5.29 -23.70 -7.50
CA ALA A 130 -5.01 -22.96 -6.27
C ALA A 130 -4.96 -21.44 -6.50
N THR A 131 -4.25 -20.99 -7.54
CA THR A 131 -4.19 -19.56 -7.95
C THR A 131 -5.58 -18.96 -8.11
N ALA A 132 -6.47 -19.61 -8.87
CA ALA A 132 -7.82 -19.11 -9.12
C ALA A 132 -8.67 -19.04 -7.84
N GLN A 133 -8.53 -20.01 -6.93
CA GLN A 133 -9.25 -20.02 -5.65
C GLN A 133 -8.78 -18.91 -4.71
N ILE A 134 -7.47 -18.69 -4.58
CA ILE A 134 -6.91 -17.64 -3.71
C ILE A 134 -7.21 -16.25 -4.28
N THR A 135 -7.09 -16.05 -5.60
CA THR A 135 -7.49 -14.78 -6.26
C THR A 135 -9.00 -14.50 -6.09
N ALA A 136 -9.85 -15.53 -6.09
CA ALA A 136 -11.27 -15.36 -5.79
C ALA A 136 -11.51 -14.87 -4.35
N ALA A 137 -10.79 -15.44 -3.37
CA ALA A 137 -10.88 -15.01 -1.97
C ALA A 137 -10.40 -13.56 -1.75
N PHE A 138 -9.35 -13.12 -2.46
CA PHE A 138 -8.95 -11.70 -2.50
C PHE A 138 -10.08 -10.80 -3.03
N ARG A 139 -10.74 -11.19 -4.13
CA ARG A 139 -11.86 -10.42 -4.73
C ARG A 139 -13.07 -10.34 -3.80
N LYS A 140 -13.37 -11.42 -3.08
CA LYS A 140 -14.43 -11.49 -2.08
C LYS A 140 -14.09 -10.84 -0.73
N ARG A 141 -12.84 -10.40 -0.54
CA ARG A 141 -12.32 -9.80 0.72
C ARG A 141 -12.22 -10.79 1.89
N GLU A 142 -12.23 -12.09 1.61
CA GLU A 142 -12.12 -13.18 2.60
C GLU A 142 -10.69 -13.36 3.13
N ILE A 143 -9.68 -12.81 2.46
CA ILE A 143 -8.28 -12.81 2.90
C ILE A 143 -8.02 -11.58 3.76
N ARG A 144 -7.71 -11.80 5.04
CA ARG A 144 -7.32 -10.72 5.95
C ARG A 144 -5.90 -10.27 5.62
N LYS A 145 -5.71 -8.96 5.68
CA LYS A 145 -4.48 -8.27 5.28
C LYS A 145 -4.05 -7.38 6.44
N ARG A 146 -2.82 -7.52 6.92
CA ARG A 146 -2.28 -6.74 8.03
C ARG A 146 -1.00 -6.06 7.59
N TYR A 147 -1.00 -4.73 7.63
CA TYR A 147 0.12 -3.88 7.26
C TYR A 147 0.64 -3.16 8.49
N LEU A 148 1.94 -2.90 8.52
CA LEU A 148 2.54 -1.92 9.42
C LEU A 148 2.90 -0.67 8.63
N ALA A 149 2.71 0.50 9.24
CA ALA A 149 3.17 1.78 8.68
C ALA A 149 3.77 2.68 9.75
N ILE A 150 4.81 3.44 9.40
CA ILE A 150 5.20 4.64 10.15
C ILE A 150 4.64 5.83 9.39
N VAL A 151 3.88 6.67 10.09
CA VAL A 151 3.28 7.90 9.55
C VAL A 151 3.77 9.14 10.27
N HIS A 152 3.72 10.26 9.57
CA HIS A 152 4.00 11.59 10.11
C HIS A 152 2.91 12.06 11.09
N GLY A 153 3.34 12.75 12.15
CA GLY A 153 2.47 13.25 13.21
C GLY A 153 2.03 12.18 14.21
N HIS A 154 1.37 12.63 15.27
CA HIS A 154 0.69 11.76 16.24
C HIS A 154 -0.76 11.57 15.82
N VAL A 155 -1.12 10.34 15.42
CA VAL A 155 -2.49 9.93 15.08
C VAL A 155 -3.23 9.72 16.40
N VAL A 156 -4.36 10.42 16.59
CA VAL A 156 -5.15 10.40 17.84
C VAL A 156 -4.24 10.62 19.07
N PRO A 157 -3.63 11.82 19.23
CA PRO A 157 -2.71 12.08 20.32
C PRO A 157 -3.40 11.92 21.68
N GLY A 158 -2.80 11.14 22.57
CA GLY A 158 -3.32 10.85 23.92
C GLY A 158 -3.94 9.46 24.08
N ASP A 159 -4.19 8.72 23.01
CA ASP A 159 -4.72 7.35 23.06
C ASP A 159 -3.82 6.37 22.28
N ALA A 160 -2.85 5.80 22.99
CA ALA A 160 -2.11 4.65 22.49
C ALA A 160 -3.02 3.41 22.54
N ASN A 161 -3.14 2.71 21.41
CA ASN A 161 -4.15 1.69 21.06
C ASN A 161 -5.46 2.20 20.45
N ALA A 162 -5.62 3.50 20.19
CA ALA A 162 -6.77 4.04 19.47
C ALA A 162 -7.08 3.27 18.17
N HIS A 163 -8.30 2.74 18.08
CA HIS A 163 -8.84 2.16 16.85
C HIS A 163 -9.45 3.25 15.97
N PHE A 164 -9.23 3.17 14.67
CA PHE A 164 -9.77 4.15 13.72
C PHE A 164 -10.13 3.53 12.38
N TRP A 165 -10.89 4.27 11.58
CA TRP A 165 -11.22 3.89 10.20
C TRP A 165 -11.27 5.08 9.26
N ILE A 166 -10.97 4.81 8.00
CA ILE A 166 -11.03 5.76 6.89
C ILE A 166 -11.83 5.10 5.77
N ASP A 167 -13.04 5.61 5.57
CA ASP A 167 -13.97 5.28 4.50
C ASP A 167 -14.09 6.51 3.59
N ALA A 168 -13.39 6.46 2.47
CA ALA A 168 -13.30 7.54 1.51
C ALA A 168 -13.07 6.94 0.12
N PRO A 169 -14.02 7.10 -0.83
CA PRO A 169 -13.88 6.53 -2.17
C PRO A 169 -12.68 7.13 -2.91
N LEU A 170 -12.09 6.33 -3.81
CA LEU A 170 -10.90 6.68 -4.58
C LEU A 170 -11.22 6.82 -6.06
N VAL A 171 -10.52 7.74 -6.74
CA VAL A 171 -10.55 7.92 -8.19
C VAL A 171 -9.27 7.36 -8.79
N GLU A 172 -9.44 6.35 -9.63
CA GLU A 172 -8.40 5.87 -10.54
C GLU A 172 -8.60 6.49 -11.93
N TYR A 173 -7.50 6.92 -12.54
CA TYR A 173 -7.40 7.43 -13.91
C TYR A 173 -6.73 6.39 -14.80
N ALA A 174 -7.05 6.38 -16.10
CA ALA A 174 -6.49 5.42 -17.05
C ALA A 174 -5.02 5.71 -17.42
N ASP A 175 -4.65 6.99 -17.42
CA ASP A 175 -3.41 7.59 -17.88
C ASP A 175 -2.49 8.09 -16.74
N ASP A 176 -3.04 8.43 -15.57
CA ASP A 176 -2.25 8.75 -14.37
C ASP A 176 -2.03 7.50 -13.47
N PHE A 177 -0.82 7.34 -12.96
CA PHE A 177 -0.48 6.32 -11.97
C PHE A 177 -0.90 6.71 -10.55
N ARG A 178 -1.12 8.01 -10.29
CA ARG A 178 -1.60 8.52 -9.01
C ARG A 178 -3.08 8.20 -8.80
N VAL A 179 -3.50 8.32 -7.54
CA VAL A 179 -4.86 8.07 -7.07
C VAL A 179 -5.18 9.18 -6.08
N ARG A 180 -6.41 9.67 -6.09
CA ARG A 180 -6.90 10.66 -5.13
C ARG A 180 -8.24 10.24 -4.56
N LEU A 181 -8.72 10.91 -3.51
CA LEU A 181 -10.11 10.73 -3.09
C LEU A 181 -11.07 11.29 -4.15
N ALA A 182 -12.26 10.70 -4.25
CA ALA A 182 -13.35 11.27 -5.03
C ALA A 182 -13.94 12.49 -4.33
N THR A 183 -14.31 13.50 -5.13
CA THR A 183 -15.07 14.67 -4.69
C THR A 183 -16.54 14.55 -5.07
N VAL A 184 -17.38 15.44 -4.54
CA VAL A 184 -18.78 15.57 -4.96
C VAL A 184 -18.88 15.80 -6.48
N ASP A 185 -17.95 16.58 -7.05
CA ASP A 185 -17.90 16.88 -8.49
C ASP A 185 -17.54 15.66 -9.36
N ASP A 186 -16.86 14.64 -8.79
CA ASP A 186 -16.63 13.39 -9.52
C ASP A 186 -17.91 12.54 -9.60
N HIS A 187 -18.75 12.58 -8.57
CA HIS A 187 -20.03 11.87 -8.56
C HIS A 187 -21.04 12.48 -9.53
N THR A 188 -21.12 13.81 -9.62
CA THR A 188 -22.01 14.50 -10.58
C THR A 188 -21.57 14.31 -12.02
N ALA A 189 -20.25 14.32 -12.29
CA ALA A 189 -19.72 14.04 -13.62
C ALA A 189 -20.03 12.62 -14.11
N HIS A 190 -19.97 11.60 -13.23
CA HIS A 190 -20.28 10.22 -13.59
C HIS A 190 -21.75 10.02 -14.00
N ALA A 191 -22.69 10.59 -13.23
CA ALA A 191 -24.12 10.54 -13.54
C ALA A 191 -24.42 11.12 -14.94
N SER A 192 -23.77 12.22 -15.32
CA SER A 192 -23.99 12.88 -16.62
C SER A 192 -23.58 12.05 -17.85
N THR A 193 -22.87 10.93 -17.67
CA THR A 193 -22.48 10.01 -18.76
C THR A 193 -23.35 8.76 -18.90
N GLU A 194 -24.18 8.39 -17.91
CA GLU A 194 -25.03 7.19 -17.97
C GLU A 194 -26.46 7.47 -18.48
N ASP A 195 -26.96 8.71 -18.33
CA ASP A 195 -28.33 9.13 -18.66
C ASP A 195 -28.72 9.14 -20.17
N SER A 196 -27.87 8.59 -21.05
CA SER A 196 -28.19 8.43 -22.48
C SER A 196 -28.60 7.00 -22.88
N ARG A 197 -28.63 6.04 -21.95
CA ARG A 197 -29.04 4.64 -22.21
C ARG A 197 -29.79 3.94 -21.06
N ASN A 198 -30.92 4.53 -20.63
CA ASN A 198 -32.18 3.81 -20.32
C ASN A 198 -33.24 4.77 -19.75
N SER A 199 -34.08 5.32 -20.63
CA SER A 199 -35.26 6.07 -20.22
C SER A 199 -36.44 5.11 -19.94
N SER A 200 -36.60 4.65 -18.70
CA SER A 200 -37.91 4.33 -18.08
C SER A 200 -37.76 3.61 -16.72
N ASP A 201 -37.45 4.33 -15.66
CA ASP A 201 -38.16 4.10 -14.38
C ASP A 201 -38.06 5.37 -13.50
N THR A 202 -39.17 5.78 -12.90
CA THR A 202 -39.25 7.01 -12.09
C THR A 202 -39.34 6.68 -10.61
N GLY A 203 -38.20 6.36 -10.01
CA GLY A 203 -38.04 6.16 -8.55
C GLY A 203 -37.67 7.45 -7.83
N GLU A 204 -38.66 8.12 -7.23
CA GLU A 204 -38.50 9.40 -6.54
C GLU A 204 -37.70 9.26 -5.22
N ILE A 205 -36.40 9.62 -5.23
CA ILE A 205 -35.57 9.62 -4.01
C ILE A 205 -35.96 10.81 -3.12
N LYS A 206 -36.80 10.55 -2.12
CA LYS A 206 -37.11 11.52 -1.06
C LYS A 206 -35.85 11.90 -0.28
N ARG A 207 -35.63 13.20 -0.12
CA ARG A 207 -34.56 13.76 0.73
C ARG A 207 -35.01 13.69 2.18
N ASP A 208 -34.15 13.19 3.05
CA ASP A 208 -34.40 13.11 4.49
C ASP A 208 -33.99 14.45 5.17
N PRO A 209 -34.93 15.24 5.72
CA PRO A 209 -34.66 16.61 6.16
C PRO A 209 -34.15 16.66 7.61
N GLY A 210 -32.98 16.06 7.87
CA GLY A 210 -32.47 15.84 9.24
C GLY A 210 -31.13 16.47 9.63
N CYS A 211 -30.35 17.04 8.70
CA CYS A 211 -28.95 17.43 8.96
C CYS A 211 -28.69 18.94 8.83
N ALA A 212 -29.05 19.71 9.86
CA ALA A 212 -28.83 21.16 9.93
C ALA A 212 -27.49 21.51 10.60
N CYS A 213 -26.37 21.26 9.92
CA CYS A 213 -25.05 21.70 10.38
C CYS A 213 -24.90 23.23 10.32
N ARG A 214 -25.24 23.92 11.42
CA ARG A 214 -24.93 25.36 11.57
C ARG A 214 -23.42 25.58 11.46
N ALA A 215 -23.02 26.57 10.67
CA ALA A 215 -21.63 26.99 10.57
C ALA A 215 -21.18 27.68 11.88
N GLY A 216 -20.54 26.91 12.76
CA GLY A 216 -19.84 27.45 13.93
C GLY A 216 -18.57 28.18 13.49
N SER A 217 -18.46 29.46 13.87
CA SER A 217 -17.23 30.25 13.79
C SER A 217 -16.30 29.95 14.98
N VAL A 218 -15.22 30.73 15.15
CA VAL A 218 -14.23 30.67 16.27
C VAL A 218 -13.19 29.55 16.13
N SER A 219 -11.88 29.73 16.36
CA SER A 219 -11.03 30.94 16.39
C SER A 219 -9.57 30.53 16.12
N ARG A 220 -8.76 31.40 15.51
CA ARG A 220 -7.32 31.15 15.33
C ARG A 220 -6.59 31.49 16.64
N LYS A 221 -6.08 30.49 17.35
CA LYS A 221 -4.93 30.68 18.27
C LYS A 221 -3.65 30.32 17.53
N SER A 222 -2.70 31.25 17.51
CA SER A 222 -1.39 31.06 16.92
C SER A 222 -0.41 30.51 17.96
N SER A 223 0.05 29.27 17.78
CA SER A 223 1.27 28.77 18.42
C SER A 223 2.37 28.65 17.36
N THR A 224 3.52 29.25 17.64
CA THR A 224 4.72 29.15 16.81
C THR A 224 5.34 27.77 16.95
N GLY A 225 5.00 26.88 16.02
CA GLY A 225 5.59 25.55 15.85
C GLY A 225 5.88 25.28 14.36
N ILE A 226 6.69 24.25 14.09
CA ILE A 226 7.18 23.91 12.74
C ILE A 226 6.00 23.76 11.75
N ARG A 227 5.97 24.61 10.71
CA ARG A 227 4.90 24.62 9.69
C ARG A 227 4.96 23.34 8.85
N GLY A 228 4.15 22.33 9.20
CA GLY A 228 4.03 21.10 8.42
C GLY A 228 2.97 20.11 8.93
N PHE A 229 2.79 20.03 10.25
CA PHE A 229 1.81 19.13 10.86
C PHE A 229 0.46 19.85 11.02
N ALA A 230 -0.56 19.37 10.32
CA ALA A 230 -1.93 19.79 10.52
C ALA A 230 -2.60 18.85 11.53
N GLU A 231 -3.20 19.40 12.59
CA GLU A 231 -4.06 18.64 13.49
C GLU A 231 -5.24 18.06 12.69
N SER A 232 -5.43 16.75 12.78
CA SER A 232 -6.59 16.09 12.17
C SER A 232 -7.85 16.51 12.94
N ARG A 233 -8.90 16.92 12.20
CA ARG A 233 -10.19 17.25 12.81
C ARG A 233 -10.90 15.97 13.23
N VAL A 234 -10.61 15.51 14.44
CA VAL A 234 -11.42 14.52 15.14
C VAL A 234 -12.81 15.11 15.35
N THR A 235 -13.84 14.31 15.09
CA THR A 235 -15.24 14.65 15.39
C THR A 235 -15.87 13.42 16.04
N ASP A 236 -16.53 13.59 17.18
CA ASP A 236 -17.11 12.52 18.02
C ASP A 236 -18.36 11.85 17.40
N SER A 237 -18.41 11.74 16.08
CA SER A 237 -19.41 10.96 15.37
C SER A 237 -18.99 9.49 15.36
N TYR A 238 -19.31 8.78 16.44
CA TYR A 238 -19.33 7.31 16.50
C TYR A 238 -20.34 6.79 15.47
N CYS A 239 -19.87 6.55 14.25
CA CYS A 239 -20.64 5.84 13.23
C CYS A 239 -20.18 4.38 13.25
N ALA A 240 -21.12 3.46 13.40
CA ALA A 240 -20.84 2.03 13.48
C ALA A 240 -19.95 1.57 12.32
N VAL A 241 -18.87 0.84 12.65
CA VAL A 241 -18.01 0.22 11.65
C VAL A 241 -18.84 -0.80 10.85
N PRO A 242 -18.79 -0.80 9.50
CA PRO A 242 -19.50 -1.80 8.70
C PRO A 242 -19.09 -3.21 9.14
N GLU A 243 -20.09 -4.01 9.53
CA GLU A 243 -19.91 -5.27 10.26
C GLU A 243 -18.83 -6.16 9.62
N CYS A 244 -17.73 -6.34 10.33
CA CYS A 244 -16.68 -7.29 10.02
C CYS A 244 -16.78 -8.41 11.07
N ASP A 245 -17.07 -9.64 10.63
CA ASP A 245 -17.46 -10.78 11.47
C ASP A 245 -16.69 -10.88 12.81
N GLY A 246 -17.43 -10.68 13.92
CA GLY A 246 -17.04 -11.12 15.28
C GLY A 246 -16.10 -10.22 16.09
N ASP A 247 -15.38 -9.29 15.49
CA ASP A 247 -14.39 -8.45 16.20
C ASP A 247 -15.05 -7.27 16.95
N ARG A 248 -15.42 -7.51 18.22
CA ARG A 248 -16.04 -6.50 19.11
C ARG A 248 -15.16 -5.27 19.41
N HIS A 249 -13.87 -5.33 19.10
CA HIS A 249 -12.88 -4.27 19.34
C HIS A 249 -13.07 -3.02 18.45
N HIS A 250 -14.09 -2.99 17.59
CA HIS A 250 -14.33 -1.90 16.65
C HIS A 250 -15.56 -1.02 16.98
N ALA A 251 -16.24 -1.25 18.10
CA ALA A 251 -17.39 -0.44 18.53
C ALA A 251 -17.02 1.04 18.75
N ASP A 252 -15.83 1.29 19.32
CA ASP A 252 -15.35 2.62 19.70
C ASP A 252 -14.39 3.26 18.67
N ALA A 253 -14.36 2.75 17.44
CA ALA A 253 -13.38 3.16 16.44
C ALA A 253 -13.66 4.56 15.82
N ILE A 254 -12.67 5.44 15.90
CA ILE A 254 -12.75 6.84 15.46
C ILE A 254 -12.77 6.94 13.92
N LYS A 255 -13.76 7.64 13.34
CA LYS A 255 -13.76 7.94 11.89
C LYS A 255 -12.83 9.11 11.59
N LEU A 256 -11.65 8.85 11.03
CA LEU A 256 -10.77 9.92 10.55
C LEU A 256 -11.27 10.47 9.21
N ARG A 257 -11.53 11.78 9.16
CA ARG A 257 -12.01 12.48 7.97
C ARG A 257 -10.84 13.14 7.21
N PRO A 258 -10.87 13.18 5.87
CA PRO A 258 -9.88 13.92 5.08
C PRO A 258 -9.79 15.40 5.50
N CYS A 259 -8.59 15.90 5.75
CA CYS A 259 -8.32 17.27 6.16
C CYS A 259 -7.63 18.11 5.06
N ARG A 260 -6.93 17.46 4.12
CA ARG A 260 -6.27 18.14 2.99
C ARG A 260 -7.26 18.42 1.86
N GLN A 261 -7.27 19.64 1.35
CA GLN A 261 -7.93 19.95 0.08
C GLN A 261 -7.33 19.09 -1.03
N LEU A 262 -8.19 18.47 -1.83
CA LEU A 262 -7.77 17.59 -2.91
C LEU A 262 -7.09 18.39 -4.03
N GLN A 263 -6.04 17.81 -4.61
CA GLN A 263 -5.40 18.38 -5.80
C GLN A 263 -6.46 18.53 -6.92
N PRO A 264 -6.44 19.63 -7.69
CA PRO A 264 -7.37 19.80 -8.80
C PRO A 264 -7.26 18.62 -9.76
N ALA A 265 -8.39 18.13 -10.24
CA ALA A 265 -8.42 16.97 -11.13
C ALA A 265 -7.60 17.25 -12.41
N PRO A 266 -6.72 16.32 -12.85
CA PRO A 266 -6.11 16.43 -14.16
C PRO A 266 -7.18 16.53 -15.26
N THR A 267 -6.86 17.27 -16.31
CA THR A 267 -7.76 17.67 -17.41
C THR A 267 -8.15 16.53 -18.36
N ALA A 268 -7.80 15.28 -18.04
CA ALA A 268 -7.82 14.15 -18.95
C ALA A 268 -8.66 12.96 -18.43
N THR A 269 -9.53 12.48 -19.32
CA THR A 269 -10.00 11.10 -19.53
C THR A 269 -10.69 10.32 -18.39
N THR A 270 -11.28 9.19 -18.77
CA THR A 270 -12.21 8.33 -18.04
C THR A 270 -11.78 8.04 -16.59
N LYS A 271 -12.61 8.49 -15.64
CA LYS A 271 -12.43 8.28 -14.20
C LYS A 271 -13.16 7.02 -13.74
N LYS A 272 -12.59 6.27 -12.79
CA LYS A 272 -13.29 5.21 -12.07
C LYS A 272 -13.36 5.52 -10.58
N ILE A 273 -14.57 5.70 -10.06
CA ILE A 273 -14.81 5.86 -8.63
C ILE A 273 -14.91 4.46 -8.00
N LEU A 274 -14.17 4.25 -6.91
CA LEU A 274 -14.04 2.96 -6.24
C LEU A 274 -14.23 3.13 -4.74
N SER A 275 -15.19 2.40 -4.16
CA SER A 275 -15.30 2.31 -2.71
C SER A 275 -14.00 1.75 -2.12
N ALA A 276 -13.54 2.38 -1.04
CA ALA A 276 -12.32 2.06 -0.35
C ALA A 276 -12.48 2.26 1.17
N LEU A 277 -12.23 1.21 1.93
CA LEU A 277 -12.33 1.17 3.39
C LEU A 277 -11.03 0.61 3.98
N THR A 278 -10.46 1.37 4.91
CA THR A 278 -9.26 1.04 5.67
C THR A 278 -9.58 1.11 7.16
N LEU A 279 -9.35 0.03 7.90
CA LEU A 279 -9.33 0.03 9.36
C LEU A 279 -7.89 0.18 9.85
N GLY A 280 -7.67 0.69 11.06
CA GLY A 280 -6.35 0.78 11.66
C GLY A 280 -6.36 0.89 13.18
N THR A 281 -5.18 0.73 13.76
CA THR A 281 -4.92 0.83 15.20
C THR A 281 -3.60 1.55 15.41
N VAL A 282 -3.57 2.51 16.33
CA VAL A 282 -2.33 3.17 16.76
C VAL A 282 -1.57 2.24 17.70
N LEU A 283 -0.49 1.61 17.23
CA LEU A 283 0.38 0.77 18.08
C LEU A 283 1.28 1.62 19.01
N GLY A 284 1.36 2.92 18.73
CA GLY A 284 1.88 3.94 19.64
C GLY A 284 2.50 5.13 18.88
N ILE A 285 2.94 6.11 19.64
CA ILE A 285 3.43 7.40 19.15
C ILE A 285 4.86 7.69 19.66
N GLY A 286 5.60 8.52 18.94
CA GLY A 286 6.97 8.89 19.31
C GLY A 286 7.59 9.85 18.30
N SER A 287 8.91 9.76 18.12
CA SER A 287 9.65 10.48 17.09
C SER A 287 10.42 9.52 16.17
N TYR A 288 10.36 9.77 14.86
CA TYR A 288 11.13 9.03 13.86
C TYR A 288 12.00 10.02 13.08
N GLN A 289 13.32 9.91 13.22
CA GLN A 289 14.30 10.88 12.69
C GLN A 289 13.94 12.33 13.09
N ASP A 290 13.80 12.55 14.40
CA ASP A 290 13.52 13.84 15.05
C ASP A 290 12.20 14.52 14.67
N LEU A 291 11.31 13.81 13.96
CA LEU A 291 9.98 14.28 13.60
C LEU A 291 8.89 13.47 14.34
N PRO A 292 7.80 14.11 14.79
CA PRO A 292 6.65 13.40 15.37
C PRO A 292 6.13 12.32 14.43
N ALA A 293 5.94 11.10 14.94
CA ALA A 293 5.52 9.96 14.15
C ALA A 293 4.65 8.97 14.95
N SER A 294 3.86 8.18 14.24
CA SER A 294 3.04 7.10 14.81
C SER A 294 3.33 5.78 14.14
N LEU A 295 3.34 4.69 14.90
CA LEU A 295 3.34 3.32 14.38
C LEU A 295 1.90 2.83 14.30
N LEU A 296 1.48 2.38 13.11
CA LEU A 296 0.12 1.92 12.85
C LEU A 296 0.10 0.46 12.43
N GLU A 297 -0.86 -0.30 12.94
CA GLU A 297 -1.40 -1.46 12.23
C GLU A 297 -2.53 -1.01 11.31
N LEU A 298 -2.58 -1.53 10.09
CA LEU A 298 -3.59 -1.20 9.09
C LEU A 298 -4.18 -2.47 8.48
N ARG A 299 -5.51 -2.50 8.38
CA ARG A 299 -6.28 -3.59 7.77
C ARG A 299 -7.15 -3.02 6.64
N PRO A 300 -6.65 -2.98 5.38
CA PRO A 300 -7.45 -2.54 4.24
C PRO A 300 -8.51 -3.60 3.94
N VAL A 301 -9.80 -3.28 4.09
CA VAL A 301 -10.91 -4.18 3.78
C VAL A 301 -10.98 -4.39 2.26
N THR A 302 -10.95 -3.29 1.51
CA THR A 302 -10.77 -3.27 0.05
C THR A 302 -9.30 -3.45 -0.34
N GLY A 303 -8.97 -3.29 -1.62
CA GLY A 303 -7.60 -3.37 -2.14
C GLY A 303 -7.48 -2.58 -3.43
N ARG A 304 -7.51 -1.24 -3.33
CA ARG A 304 -7.37 -0.32 -4.46
C ARG A 304 -5.92 0.13 -4.62
N ARG A 305 -5.54 0.62 -5.81
CA ARG A 305 -4.19 1.15 -6.05
C ARG A 305 -3.91 2.28 -5.06
N HIS A 306 -2.74 2.25 -4.42
CA HIS A 306 -2.28 3.26 -3.45
C HIS A 306 -3.23 3.51 -2.24
N GLN A 307 -4.21 2.63 -1.94
CA GLN A 307 -5.29 2.92 -0.99
C GLN A 307 -4.80 3.44 0.38
N LEU A 308 -3.93 2.68 1.05
CA LEU A 308 -3.43 3.05 2.38
C LEU A 308 -2.69 4.40 2.36
N ARG A 309 -1.90 4.63 1.30
CA ARG A 309 -1.06 5.82 1.11
C ARG A 309 -1.92 7.08 0.96
N VAL A 310 -2.92 7.03 0.08
CA VAL A 310 -3.87 8.14 -0.15
C VAL A 310 -4.72 8.39 1.09
N HIS A 311 -5.28 7.36 1.72
CA HIS A 311 -6.12 7.50 2.91
C HIS A 311 -5.35 8.23 4.02
N LEU A 312 -4.14 7.76 4.35
CA LEU A 312 -3.30 8.31 5.41
C LEU A 312 -2.82 9.73 5.10
N TRP A 313 -2.36 9.98 3.86
CA TRP A 313 -1.97 11.33 3.42
C TRP A 313 -3.12 12.33 3.48
N CYS A 314 -4.33 11.95 3.06
CA CYS A 314 -5.49 12.83 3.05
C CYS A 314 -6.03 13.17 4.44
N VAL A 315 -5.89 12.28 5.44
CA VAL A 315 -6.22 12.60 6.85
C VAL A 315 -5.10 13.38 7.57
N GLY A 316 -4.01 13.71 6.87
CA GLY A 316 -2.92 14.57 7.37
C GLY A 316 -1.67 13.81 7.83
N HIS A 317 -1.74 12.48 7.89
CA HIS A 317 -0.73 11.60 8.46
C HIS A 317 -0.10 10.73 7.37
N GLY A 318 0.58 11.34 6.39
CA GLY A 318 1.19 10.61 5.28
C GLY A 318 2.28 9.64 5.75
N ILE A 319 2.51 8.59 4.96
CA ILE A 319 3.51 7.56 5.26
C ILE A 319 4.92 8.13 5.10
N VAL A 320 5.78 7.88 6.09
CA VAL A 320 7.17 8.30 6.07
C VAL A 320 7.90 7.71 4.86
N GLY A 321 8.54 8.56 4.07
CA GLY A 321 9.28 8.18 2.86
C GLY A 321 8.41 7.90 1.63
N ASP A 322 7.13 8.31 1.60
CA ASP A 322 6.29 8.21 0.41
C ASP A 322 6.51 9.38 -0.56
N ALA A 323 7.43 9.18 -1.52
CA ALA A 323 7.75 10.16 -2.56
C ALA A 323 6.59 10.50 -3.53
N THR A 324 5.53 9.68 -3.60
CA THR A 324 4.35 9.98 -4.46
C THR A 324 3.36 10.89 -3.76
N TYR A 325 3.19 10.69 -2.45
CA TYR A 325 2.31 11.46 -1.57
C TYR A 325 3.13 12.09 -0.43
N PRO A 326 4.05 13.01 -0.74
CA PRO A 326 4.96 13.56 0.25
C PRO A 326 4.20 14.36 1.32
N THR A 327 4.66 14.23 2.56
CA THR A 327 4.22 15.07 3.68
C THR A 327 5.19 16.23 3.86
N LEU A 328 6.48 15.99 3.64
CA LEU A 328 7.57 16.96 3.69
C LEU A 328 8.07 17.32 2.28
N PRO A 329 8.68 18.51 2.07
CA PRO A 329 9.27 18.88 0.78
C PRO A 329 10.48 18.01 0.36
N ASP A 330 11.21 17.48 1.34
CA ASP A 330 12.46 16.72 1.21
C ASP A 330 12.27 15.19 1.43
N GLU A 331 11.04 14.69 1.34
CA GLU A 331 10.63 13.33 1.73
C GLU A 331 11.51 12.20 1.12
N ASP A 332 11.80 12.25 -0.18
CA ASP A 332 12.58 11.19 -0.87
C ASP A 332 14.09 11.30 -0.64
N GLU A 333 14.58 12.49 -0.25
CA GLU A 333 15.98 12.76 0.07
C GLU A 333 16.31 12.39 1.53
N ARG A 334 15.37 12.65 2.44
CA ARG A 334 15.49 12.37 3.88
C ARG A 334 15.39 10.88 4.21
N PHE A 335 14.45 10.18 3.59
CA PHE A 335 14.14 8.79 3.95
C PHE A 335 14.67 7.79 2.92
N SER A 336 15.29 6.72 3.40
CA SER A 336 15.91 5.69 2.54
C SER A 336 14.91 4.69 1.92
N ARG A 337 13.63 4.73 2.32
CA ARG A 337 12.53 3.95 1.74
C ARG A 337 11.17 4.39 2.30
N MET A 338 10.08 4.02 1.63
CA MET A 338 8.73 4.16 2.19
C MET A 338 8.50 3.16 3.33
N MET A 339 8.03 3.66 4.48
CA MET A 339 7.77 2.89 5.70
C MET A 339 6.38 2.25 5.70
N LEU A 340 6.06 1.52 4.62
CA LEU A 340 4.88 0.67 4.50
C LEU A 340 5.30 -0.79 4.25
N HIS A 341 4.75 -1.70 5.05
CA HIS A 341 5.09 -3.11 5.02
C HIS A 341 3.84 -3.97 5.13
N ALA A 342 3.60 -4.84 4.14
CA ALA A 342 2.64 -5.93 4.23
C ALA A 342 3.18 -6.97 5.22
N ALA A 343 2.87 -6.80 6.50
CA ALA A 343 3.37 -7.68 7.55
C ALA A 343 2.81 -9.10 7.43
N GLU A 344 1.54 -9.23 7.05
CA GLU A 344 0.85 -10.52 7.11
C GLU A 344 -0.37 -10.65 6.19
N LEU A 345 -0.60 -11.89 5.76
CA LEU A 345 -1.80 -12.34 5.06
C LEU A 345 -2.34 -13.61 5.73
N GLU A 346 -3.63 -13.61 6.05
CA GLU A 346 -4.36 -14.77 6.60
C GLU A 346 -5.36 -15.30 5.57
N LEU A 347 -5.30 -16.61 5.26
CA LEU A 347 -6.24 -17.28 4.37
C LEU A 347 -7.49 -17.72 5.14
N PRO A 348 -8.70 -17.66 4.55
CA PRO A 348 -9.90 -18.21 5.18
C PRO A 348 -9.76 -19.74 5.35
N ALA A 349 -10.26 -20.27 6.47
CA ALA A 349 -10.07 -21.67 6.91
C ALA A 349 -10.39 -22.72 5.82
N TYR A 350 -11.39 -22.47 4.98
CA TYR A 350 -11.77 -23.37 3.90
C TYR A 350 -10.67 -23.52 2.82
N LEU A 351 -9.84 -22.49 2.58
CA LEU A 351 -8.67 -22.58 1.71
C LEU A 351 -7.51 -23.29 2.40
N GLN A 352 -7.29 -23.03 3.69
CA GLN A 352 -6.26 -23.70 4.49
C GLN A 352 -6.43 -25.22 4.40
N HIS A 353 -7.63 -25.71 4.72
CA HIS A 353 -7.96 -27.14 4.67
C HIS A 353 -7.91 -27.70 3.24
N ARG A 354 -8.52 -27.02 2.26
CA ARG A 354 -8.64 -27.55 0.88
C ARG A 354 -7.30 -27.60 0.13
N LEU A 355 -6.38 -26.68 0.42
CA LEU A 355 -5.07 -26.58 -0.22
C LEU A 355 -3.92 -27.04 0.71
N GLN A 356 -4.22 -27.52 1.91
CA GLN A 356 -3.22 -27.89 2.93
C GLN A 356 -2.16 -26.79 3.15
N LEU A 357 -2.61 -25.53 3.13
CA LEU A 357 -1.76 -24.35 3.32
C LEU A 357 -1.82 -23.90 4.79
N PRO A 358 -0.71 -23.35 5.33
CA PRO A 358 -0.77 -22.69 6.63
C PRO A 358 -1.74 -21.51 6.56
N GLY A 359 -2.45 -21.25 7.66
CA GLY A 359 -3.45 -20.19 7.70
C GLY A 359 -2.90 -18.78 7.59
N ARG A 360 -1.64 -18.58 7.96
CA ARG A 360 -1.02 -17.28 8.17
C ARG A 360 0.36 -17.24 7.55
N PHE A 361 0.64 -16.20 6.76
CA PHE A 361 1.97 -15.91 6.22
C PHE A 361 2.43 -14.56 6.75
N VAL A 362 3.63 -14.51 7.34
CA VAL A 362 4.19 -13.32 7.98
C VAL A 362 5.54 -12.99 7.34
N ALA A 363 5.73 -11.75 6.91
CA ALA A 363 7.04 -11.23 6.50
C ALA A 363 7.78 -10.65 7.73
N PRO A 364 9.12 -10.77 7.80
CA PRO A 364 9.90 -10.13 8.87
C PRO A 364 9.72 -8.61 8.86
N THR A 365 9.47 -8.02 10.03
CA THR A 365 9.34 -6.55 10.13
C THR A 365 10.68 -5.89 9.77
N PRO A 366 10.71 -4.93 8.84
CA PRO A 366 11.97 -4.33 8.38
C PRO A 366 12.74 -3.66 9.52
N PRO A 367 14.09 -3.72 9.57
CA PRO A 367 14.88 -3.27 10.73
C PRO A 367 14.58 -1.85 11.21
N ALA A 368 14.42 -0.89 10.28
CA ALA A 368 14.07 0.49 10.61
C ALA A 368 12.69 0.63 11.29
N MET A 369 11.73 -0.23 10.93
CA MET A 369 10.39 -0.25 11.53
C MET A 369 10.39 -1.01 12.86
N ALA A 370 11.14 -2.12 12.95
CA ALA A 370 11.32 -2.87 14.18
C ALA A 370 12.02 -2.04 15.27
N ALA A 371 13.01 -1.21 14.90
CA ALA A 371 13.69 -0.30 15.81
C ALA A 371 12.72 0.76 16.39
N PHE A 372 11.89 1.37 15.54
CA PHE A 372 10.88 2.34 15.98
C PHE A 372 9.80 1.68 16.86
N GLN A 373 9.31 0.49 16.47
CA GLN A 373 8.40 -0.31 17.28
C GLN A 373 8.98 -0.63 18.67
N GLY A 374 10.26 -1.01 18.74
CA GLY A 374 10.95 -1.27 20.00
C GLY A 374 11.16 -0.02 20.87
N ALA A 375 11.24 1.17 20.28
CA ALA A 375 11.29 2.43 21.02
C ALA A 375 9.90 2.80 21.59
N VAL A 376 8.87 2.78 20.73
CA VAL A 376 7.48 3.14 21.07
C VAL A 376 6.88 2.23 22.15
N LEU A 377 7.14 0.91 22.09
CA LEU A 377 6.67 -0.05 23.10
C LEU A 377 7.38 0.09 24.46
N LYS A 378 8.62 0.61 24.48
CA LYS A 378 9.33 0.89 25.73
C LYS A 378 8.73 2.10 26.43
N SER A 379 8.50 3.20 25.72
CA SER A 379 7.87 4.39 26.30
C SER A 379 6.51 4.08 26.93
N SER A 380 5.64 3.32 26.26
CA SER A 380 4.32 2.96 26.78
C SER A 380 4.33 1.90 27.90
N SER A 381 5.49 1.33 28.23
CA SER A 381 5.67 0.46 29.41
C SER A 381 6.26 1.20 30.61
N SER A 382 6.82 2.40 30.41
CA SER A 382 7.42 3.22 31.47
C SER A 382 6.41 4.10 32.23
N ASP A 383 5.23 4.35 31.66
CA ASP A 383 4.18 5.19 32.28
C ASP A 383 3.35 4.46 33.37
N VAL A 384 3.80 3.29 33.86
CA VAL A 384 3.08 2.47 34.86
C VAL A 384 3.96 2.13 36.08
N TRP A 385 4.72 3.09 36.61
CA TRP A 385 5.28 3.05 37.98
C TRP A 385 5.52 4.49 38.49
N ASP A 386 4.67 4.96 39.41
CA ASP A 386 5.05 5.73 40.62
C ASP A 386 3.82 6.36 41.32
N HIS A 387 3.10 5.53 42.07
CA HIS A 387 2.31 5.96 43.22
C HIS A 387 2.62 5.02 44.40
N GLU A 388 3.86 5.07 44.89
CA GLU A 388 4.17 4.56 46.22
C GLU A 388 3.44 5.40 47.27
N THR A 389 2.31 4.89 47.72
CA THR A 389 1.65 5.32 48.94
C THR A 389 2.40 4.77 50.15
N GLU A 390 3.54 5.39 50.49
CA GLU A 390 4.21 5.11 51.77
C GLU A 390 3.27 5.45 52.94
N GLY A 391 2.81 4.39 53.61
CA GLY A 391 1.84 4.48 54.70
C GLY A 391 2.44 5.08 55.97
N LYS A 392 1.93 6.24 56.39
CA LYS A 392 2.08 6.71 57.78
C LYS A 392 1.25 5.86 58.74
N LEU A 393 1.80 4.73 59.19
CA LEU A 393 1.32 3.97 60.34
C LEU A 393 2.52 3.53 61.19
N GLY A 394 2.75 4.21 62.33
CA GLY A 394 3.93 3.93 63.15
C GLY A 394 4.10 4.83 64.37
N HIS A 395 3.09 4.98 65.22
CA HIS A 395 3.27 5.43 66.62
C HIS A 395 2.15 4.91 67.52
N HIS A 396 2.35 3.71 68.06
CA HIS A 396 1.78 3.28 69.35
C HIS A 396 2.57 2.06 69.87
N LEU A 397 3.75 2.33 70.44
CA LEU A 397 4.25 1.86 71.74
C LEU A 397 5.66 2.42 71.99
#